data_AF-A0A6V7JJX2-F1
#
_entry.id   AF-A0A6V7JJX2-F1
#
_cell.length_a   1.000
_cell.length_b   1.000
_cell.length_c   1.000
_cell.angle_alpha   90.00
_cell.angle_beta   90.00
_cell.angle_gamma   90.00
#
_symmetry.space_group_name_H-M   'P 1'
#
loop_
_entity.id
_entity.type
_entity.pdbx_description
1 polymer ?
#
loop_
_entity_poly.entity_id
_entity_poly.type
_entity_poly.pdbx_seq_one_letter_code
_entity_poly.pdbx_strand_id
1 'polypeptide(L)'
;DMYLNADSHFYNIPVNTSYSSVHIPTKVYDLMPSVSHAINWSEALDEVFTQNYRADPALSWQYFGSVTGMLRQYPSMQWMPDPTDEKNPDLYDCRIRSWFIEAATCSKDMVILMDSSGSMEGMGYTI
;
A
#
# COMPACT_ATOMS: atom_id res chain seq x y z
N ASP A 1 7.70 -14.57 17.59
CA ASP A 1 6.26 -14.35 17.37
C ASP A 1 5.91 -12.88 17.41
N MET A 2 5.11 -12.44 16.46
CA MET A 2 4.63 -11.07 16.31
C MET A 2 3.52 -10.83 17.35
N TYR A 3 3.80 -10.08 18.42
CA TYR A 3 2.81 -9.81 19.47
C TYR A 3 1.95 -8.62 19.05
N LEU A 4 0.67 -8.84 18.75
CA LEU A 4 -0.28 -7.78 18.38
C LEU A 4 -1.26 -7.55 19.53
N ASN A 5 -1.47 -6.30 19.90
CA ASN A 5 -2.41 -5.91 20.95
C ASN A 5 -3.58 -5.16 20.32
N ALA A 6 -4.81 -5.51 20.71
CA ALA A 6 -5.98 -4.76 20.29
C ALA A 6 -5.95 -3.36 20.93
N ASP A 7 -6.11 -2.33 20.11
CA ASP A 7 -6.07 -0.94 20.54
C ASP A 7 -7.35 -0.22 20.10
N SER A 8 -8.02 0.43 21.05
CA SER A 8 -9.26 1.17 20.78
C SER A 8 -9.06 2.36 19.85
N HIS A 9 -7.86 2.93 19.81
CA HIS A 9 -7.47 4.00 18.88
C HIS A 9 -7.48 3.53 17.42
N PHE A 10 -7.18 2.25 17.20
CA PHE A 10 -7.14 1.64 15.87
C PHE A 10 -8.34 0.73 15.64
N TYR A 11 -9.54 1.14 16.09
CA TYR A 11 -10.79 0.40 15.90
C TYR A 11 -10.77 -1.03 16.47
N ASN A 12 -10.03 -1.26 17.57
CA ASN A 12 -9.78 -2.57 18.18
C ASN A 12 -9.05 -3.57 17.27
N ILE A 13 -8.38 -3.08 16.23
CA ILE A 13 -7.57 -3.94 15.37
C ILE A 13 -6.27 -4.29 16.12
N PRO A 14 -5.83 -5.57 16.11
CA PRO A 14 -4.57 -5.95 16.72
C PRO A 14 -3.38 -5.31 16.01
N VAL A 15 -2.70 -4.41 16.70
CA VAL A 15 -1.55 -3.67 16.19
C VAL A 15 -0.33 -3.80 17.10
N ASN A 16 0.85 -3.50 16.56
CA ASN A 16 2.08 -3.39 17.31
C ASN A 16 2.74 -2.02 17.06
N THR A 17 2.90 -1.25 18.13
CA THR A 17 3.45 0.10 18.12
C THR A 17 4.99 0.14 18.25
N SER A 18 5.67 -1.00 18.19
CA SER A 18 7.14 -1.09 18.26
C SER A 18 7.82 -1.22 16.90
N TYR A 19 7.11 -1.69 15.87
CA TYR A 19 7.62 -1.84 14.51
C TYR A 19 6.53 -1.52 13.48
N SER A 20 6.93 -1.34 12.23
CA SER A 20 6.02 -1.21 11.08
C SER A 20 5.84 -2.56 10.38
N SER A 21 4.77 -2.69 9.61
CA SER A 21 4.57 -3.81 8.68
C SER A 21 4.87 -3.36 7.25
N VAL A 22 5.32 -4.31 6.43
CA VAL A 22 5.53 -4.11 4.99
C VAL A 22 4.55 -4.97 4.22
N HIS A 23 3.79 -4.35 3.34
CA HIS A 23 2.90 -4.98 2.37
C HIS A 23 3.51 -4.91 0.97
N ILE A 24 3.42 -6.04 0.26
CA ILE A 24 3.91 -6.19 -1.11
C ILE A 24 2.74 -6.70 -1.96
N PRO A 25 2.37 -6.00 -3.04
CA PRO A 25 1.31 -6.45 -3.95
C PRO A 25 1.62 -7.81 -4.54
N THR A 26 0.62 -8.67 -4.73
CA THR A 26 0.81 -10.04 -5.23
C THR A 26 1.51 -10.12 -6.59
N LYS A 27 1.40 -9.08 -7.42
CA LYS A 27 2.05 -8.99 -8.75
C LYS A 27 3.53 -8.58 -8.68
N VAL A 28 4.03 -8.19 -7.51
CA VAL A 28 5.39 -7.70 -7.30
C VAL A 28 6.21 -8.77 -6.59
N TYR A 29 7.39 -9.07 -7.12
CA TYR A 29 8.33 -9.99 -6.49
C TYR A 29 9.18 -9.25 -5.44
N ASP A 30 9.15 -9.75 -4.21
CA ASP A 30 9.80 -9.17 -3.03
C ASP A 30 11.34 -9.22 -3.11
N LEU A 31 11.89 -10.29 -3.69
CA LEU A 31 13.34 -10.47 -3.89
C LEU A 31 13.88 -9.72 -5.12
N MET A 32 13.06 -8.93 -5.82
CA MET A 32 13.55 -8.06 -6.87
C MET A 32 14.51 -7.01 -6.27
N PRO A 33 15.70 -6.76 -6.85
CA PRO A 33 16.73 -5.91 -6.23
C PRO A 33 16.24 -4.50 -5.86
N SER A 34 15.39 -3.90 -6.68
CA SER A 34 14.80 -2.58 -6.41
C SER A 34 13.81 -2.60 -5.24
N VAL A 35 13.03 -3.68 -5.08
CA VAL A 35 12.07 -3.86 -3.97
C VAL A 35 12.82 -4.15 -2.67
N SER A 36 13.77 -5.10 -2.70
CA SER A 36 14.60 -5.41 -1.53
C SER A 36 15.38 -4.18 -1.04
N HIS A 37 15.98 -3.41 -1.96
CA HIS A 37 16.61 -2.15 -1.61
C HIS A 37 15.61 -1.17 -0.99
N ALA A 38 14.38 -1.08 -1.52
CA ALA A 38 13.32 -0.24 -0.99
C ALA A 38 12.92 -0.61 0.45
N ILE A 39 12.80 -1.90 0.72
CA ILE A 39 12.51 -2.43 2.06
C ILE A 39 13.63 -2.05 3.02
N ASN A 40 14.89 -2.24 2.61
CA ASN A 40 16.06 -2.00 3.46
C ASN A 40 16.25 -0.51 3.79
N TRP A 41 16.19 0.39 2.81
CA TRP A 41 16.37 1.82 3.11
C TRP A 41 15.20 2.41 3.91
N SER A 42 13.97 1.92 3.68
CA SER A 42 12.78 2.40 4.38
C SER A 42 12.70 1.96 5.84
N GLU A 43 13.58 1.06 6.29
CA GLU A 43 13.69 0.68 7.71
C GLU A 43 13.99 1.89 8.61
N ALA A 44 14.75 2.87 8.10
CA ALA A 44 15.03 4.11 8.81
C ALA A 44 13.77 4.94 9.15
N LEU A 45 12.63 4.67 8.50
CA LEU A 45 11.36 5.34 8.78
C LEU A 45 10.71 4.86 10.09
N ASP A 46 11.07 3.67 10.59
CA ASP A 46 10.42 3.10 11.77
C ASP A 46 10.67 3.94 13.04
N GLU A 47 11.88 4.50 13.17
CA GLU A 47 12.20 5.43 14.25
C GLU A 47 11.37 6.71 14.16
N VAL A 48 11.19 7.24 12.94
CA VAL A 48 10.40 8.45 12.69
C VAL A 48 8.93 8.20 13.01
N PHE A 49 8.36 7.07 12.56
CA PHE A 49 6.97 6.72 12.86
C PHE A 49 6.72 6.59 14.37
N THR A 50 7.66 5.96 15.07
CA THR A 50 7.59 5.79 16.53
C THR A 50 7.70 7.14 17.24
N GLN A 51 8.59 8.02 16.79
CA GLN A 51 8.73 9.37 17.36
C GLN A 51 7.46 10.20 17.13
N ASN A 52 6.88 10.16 15.93
CA ASN A 52 5.63 10.85 15.61
C ASN A 52 4.49 10.38 16.53
N TYR A 53 4.36 9.08 16.73
CA TYR A 53 3.32 8.52 17.62
C TYR A 53 3.54 8.86 19.10
N ARG A 54 4.80 8.95 19.55
CA ARG A 54 5.12 9.40 20.91
C ARG A 54 4.85 10.89 21.10
N ALA A 55 5.07 11.69 20.06
CA ALA A 55 4.79 13.12 20.09
C ALA A 55 3.29 13.42 20.06
N ASP A 56 2.54 12.66 19.26
CA ASP A 56 1.08 12.75 19.17
C ASP A 56 0.43 11.35 19.17
N PRO A 57 -0.04 10.87 20.34
CA PRO A 57 -0.76 9.62 20.45
C PRO A 57 -2.13 9.62 19.77
N ALA A 58 -2.68 10.79 19.40
CA ALA A 58 -3.93 10.87 18.66
C ALA A 58 -3.74 10.61 17.16
N LEU A 59 -2.50 10.48 16.69
CA LEU A 59 -2.19 10.23 15.30
C LEU A 59 -2.66 8.83 14.88
N SER A 60 -3.37 8.77 13.75
CA SER A 60 -3.87 7.51 13.20
C SER A 60 -2.76 6.75 12.45
N TRP A 61 -3.13 6.00 11.40
CA TRP A 61 -2.20 5.27 10.56
C TRP A 61 -1.18 6.18 9.88
N GLN A 62 0.09 5.77 9.96
CA GLN A 62 1.17 6.34 9.18
C GLN A 62 1.55 5.33 8.09
N TYR A 63 1.82 5.82 6.89
CA TYR A 63 2.17 4.95 5.78
C TYR A 63 3.14 5.62 4.81
N PHE A 64 3.96 4.79 4.18
CA PHE A 64 4.87 5.16 3.11
C PHE A 64 4.65 4.22 1.92
N GLY A 65 4.25 4.78 0.78
CA GLY A 65 4.18 4.05 -0.49
C GLY A 65 5.43 4.29 -1.31
N SER A 66 6.10 3.21 -1.71
CA SER A 66 7.21 3.26 -2.65
C SER A 66 6.70 3.19 -4.09
N VAL A 67 7.42 3.83 -5.01
CA VAL A 67 7.23 3.68 -6.47
C VAL A 67 7.43 2.23 -6.95
N THR A 68 8.10 1.40 -6.16
CA THR A 68 8.27 -0.03 -6.42
C THR A 68 7.01 -0.87 -6.14
N GLY A 69 5.99 -0.28 -5.51
CA GLY A 69 4.74 -0.94 -5.12
C GLY A 69 4.69 -1.40 -3.67
N MET A 70 5.83 -1.36 -2.96
CA MET A 70 5.89 -1.64 -1.52
C MET A 70 5.13 -0.58 -0.72
N LEU A 71 4.38 -1.02 0.28
CA LEU A 71 3.75 -0.17 1.29
C LEU A 71 4.33 -0.49 2.67
N ARG A 72 4.84 0.51 3.40
CA ARG A 72 5.21 0.38 4.82
C ARG A 72 4.15 1.09 5.65
N GLN A 73 3.65 0.45 6.70
CA GLN A 73 2.55 0.96 7.53
C GLN A 73 2.88 0.84 9.02
N TYR A 74 2.58 1.90 9.77
CA TYR A 74 2.75 1.96 11.20
C TYR A 74 1.43 2.42 11.88
N PRO A 75 1.05 1.84 13.03
CA PRO A 75 1.67 0.69 13.70
C PRO A 75 1.57 -0.60 12.87
N SER A 76 2.43 -1.59 13.15
CA SER A 76 2.40 -2.86 12.44
C SER A 76 1.08 -3.58 12.67
N MET A 77 0.50 -4.11 11.61
CA MET A 77 -0.74 -4.88 11.63
C MET A 77 -0.58 -6.09 10.71
N GLN A 78 -1.21 -7.20 11.08
CA GLN A 78 -1.34 -8.32 10.15
C GLN A 78 -2.20 -7.89 8.97
N TRP A 79 -1.65 -8.01 7.75
CA TRP A 79 -2.42 -7.73 6.55
C TRP A 79 -3.53 -8.78 6.41
N MET A 80 -4.77 -8.33 6.52
CA MET A 80 -5.95 -9.16 6.30
C MET A 80 -6.63 -8.68 5.02
N PRO A 81 -6.65 -9.47 3.92
CA PRO A 81 -7.60 -9.22 2.85
C PRO A 81 -9.03 -9.28 3.41
N ASP A 82 -9.98 -8.70 2.69
CA ASP A 82 -11.37 -8.52 3.15
C ASP A 82 -11.87 -9.73 3.95
N PRO A 83 -12.19 -9.57 5.25
CA PRO A 83 -12.54 -10.68 6.13
C PRO A 83 -13.85 -11.39 5.71
N THR A 84 -14.60 -10.81 4.75
CA THR A 84 -15.80 -11.41 4.20
C THR A 84 -15.53 -12.39 3.05
N ASP A 85 -14.33 -12.39 2.48
CA ASP A 85 -14.02 -13.20 1.30
C ASP A 85 -12.59 -13.77 1.32
N GLU A 86 -12.41 -14.86 2.07
CA GLU A 86 -11.16 -15.65 2.12
C GLU A 86 -10.68 -16.12 0.74
N LYS A 87 -11.54 -16.09 -0.28
CA LYS A 87 -11.24 -16.54 -1.64
C LYS A 87 -10.78 -15.41 -2.55
N ASN A 88 -10.91 -14.15 -2.14
CA ASN A 88 -10.47 -13.05 -3.00
C ASN A 88 -8.97 -12.82 -2.87
N PRO A 89 -8.24 -12.84 -4.01
CA PRO A 89 -6.83 -12.51 -4.00
C PRO A 89 -6.64 -11.05 -3.56
N ASP A 90 -5.56 -10.78 -2.85
CA ASP A 90 -5.19 -9.42 -2.50
C ASP A 90 -4.78 -8.64 -3.75
N LEU A 91 -5.64 -7.73 -4.19
CA LEU A 91 -5.39 -6.84 -5.33
C LEU A 91 -4.88 -5.47 -4.88
N TYR A 92 -4.48 -5.31 -3.62
CA TYR A 92 -4.01 -4.05 -3.12
C TYR A 92 -2.65 -3.69 -3.75
N ASP A 93 -2.59 -2.50 -4.34
CA ASP A 93 -1.35 -1.86 -4.79
C ASP A 93 -1.40 -0.39 -4.38
N CYS A 94 -0.37 0.10 -3.70
CA CYS A 94 -0.33 1.47 -3.20
C CYS A 94 -0.30 2.50 -4.35
N ARG A 95 0.28 2.16 -5.51
CA ARG A 95 0.53 3.08 -6.62
C ARG A 95 -0.73 3.51 -7.36
N ILE A 96 -1.78 2.69 -7.29
CA ILE A 96 -3.08 2.97 -7.92
C ILE A 96 -4.06 3.63 -6.95
N ARG A 97 -3.68 3.85 -5.68
CA ARG A 97 -4.55 4.50 -4.70
C ARG A 97 -4.59 6.01 -4.95
N SER A 98 -5.78 6.59 -4.76
CA SER A 98 -5.99 8.03 -4.96
C SER A 98 -5.00 8.88 -4.18
N TRP A 99 -4.76 8.56 -2.90
CA TRP A 99 -3.79 9.29 -2.06
C TRP A 99 -2.37 9.27 -2.65
N PHE A 100 -1.98 8.17 -3.29
CA PHE A 100 -0.65 8.06 -3.90
C PHE A 100 -0.59 8.84 -5.22
N ILE A 101 -1.62 8.70 -6.07
CA ILE A 101 -1.69 9.37 -7.38
C ILE A 101 -1.72 10.90 -7.20
N GLU A 102 -2.50 11.39 -6.24
CA GLU A 102 -2.63 12.80 -5.89
C GLU A 102 -1.31 13.38 -5.34
N ALA A 103 -0.55 12.59 -4.57
CA ALA A 103 0.75 13.02 -4.05
C ALA A 103 1.87 12.93 -5.10
N ALA A 104 1.84 11.91 -5.96
CA ALA A 104 2.88 11.65 -6.96
C ALA A 104 2.78 12.61 -8.15
N THR A 105 1.58 13.10 -8.46
CA THR A 105 1.36 13.88 -9.67
C THR A 105 0.29 14.97 -9.49
N CYS A 106 0.39 16.06 -10.26
CA CYS A 106 -0.63 17.12 -10.29
C CYS A 106 -1.91 16.71 -11.06
N SER A 107 -3.00 17.47 -10.89
CA SER A 107 -4.21 17.35 -11.70
C SER A 107 -3.91 17.53 -13.20
N LYS A 108 -4.47 16.65 -14.04
CA LYS A 108 -4.28 16.66 -15.50
C LYS A 108 -5.61 16.47 -16.20
N ASP A 109 -5.81 17.17 -17.30
CA ASP A 109 -6.90 16.93 -18.23
C ASP A 109 -6.45 15.91 -19.28
N MET A 110 -7.21 14.82 -19.44
CA MET A 110 -6.89 13.74 -20.36
C MET A 110 -8.00 13.57 -21.40
N VAL A 111 -7.61 13.32 -22.65
CA VAL A 111 -8.52 12.89 -23.73
C VAL A 111 -8.08 11.51 -24.19
N ILE A 112 -8.98 10.53 -24.10
CA ILE A 112 -8.75 9.16 -24.55
C ILE A 112 -9.37 9.01 -25.94
N LEU A 113 -8.54 8.81 -26.96
CA LEU A 113 -8.99 8.51 -28.33
C LEU A 113 -8.96 7.00 -28.54
N MET A 114 -10.09 6.42 -28.92
CA MET A 114 -10.22 5.01 -29.24
C MET A 114 -10.34 4.84 -30.76
N ASP A 115 -9.50 3.99 -31.34
CA ASP A 115 -9.58 3.64 -32.77
C ASP A 115 -10.72 2.64 -33.00
N SER A 116 -11.63 2.97 -33.91
CA SER A 116 -12.78 2.14 -34.31
C SER A 116 -12.72 1.71 -35.78
N SER A 117 -11.55 1.80 -36.41
CA SER A 117 -11.34 1.37 -37.80
C SER A 117 -11.43 -0.15 -37.95
N GLY A 118 -11.68 -0.64 -39.17
CA GLY A 118 -11.84 -2.07 -39.44
C GLY A 118 -10.61 -2.94 -39.15
N SER A 119 -9.41 -2.36 -38.99
CA SER A 119 -8.22 -3.09 -38.53
C SER A 119 -8.29 -3.52 -37.05
N MET A 120 -9.22 -2.95 -36.29
CA MET A 120 -9.45 -3.31 -34.89
C MET A 120 -10.49 -4.44 -34.73
N GLU A 121 -10.99 -4.99 -35.84
CA GLU A 121 -12.00 -6.05 -35.84
C GLU A 121 -11.41 -7.39 -35.36
N GLY A 122 -11.95 -7.90 -34.24
CA GLY A 122 -11.41 -9.07 -33.52
C GLY A 122 -11.64 -8.96 -32.00
N MET A 123 -10.64 -9.31 -31.19
CA MET A 123 -10.65 -9.15 -29.72
C MET A 123 -10.67 -7.66 -29.25
N GLY A 124 -10.87 -6.70 -30.17
CA GLY A 124 -10.57 -5.27 -29.99
C GLY A 124 -11.60 -4.43 -29.23
N TYR A 125 -12.76 -4.98 -28.87
CA TYR A 125 -13.82 -4.25 -28.15
C TYR A 125 -14.14 -4.80 -26.76
N THR A 126 -13.17 -5.43 -26.10
CA THR A 126 -13.35 -5.83 -24.70
C THR A 126 -12.62 -4.84 -23.81
N ILE A 127 -13.39 -4.07 -23.05
CA ILE A 127 -12.93 -3.15 -22.00
C ILE A 127 -12.87 -3.92 -20.68
#